data_AF-A0AAE5AH48-F1
#
_entry.id   AF-A0AAE5AH48-F1
#
_cell.length_a   1.000
_cell.length_b   1.000
_cell.length_c   1.000
_cell.angle_alpha   90.00
_cell.angle_beta   90.00
_cell.angle_gamma   90.00
#
_symmetry.space_group_name_H-M   'P 1'
#
loop_
_entity.id
_entity.type
_entity.pdbx_description
1 polymer ?
#
loop_
_entity_poly.entity_id
_entity_poly.type
_entity_poly.pdbx_seq_one_letter_code
_entity_poly.pdbx_strand_id
1 'polypeptide(L)' 'MPEVDEHVMVEEVERRLADSYADIPAERINSIVQSAYAQFEHSRIRDFVPLFVERRARAELARS' A
#
# COMPACT_ATOMS: atom_id res chain seq x y z
N MET A 1 21.40 9.95 -5.76
CA MET A 1 20.58 9.31 -4.70
C MET A 1 19.97 8.08 -5.32
N PRO A 2 19.89 6.92 -4.67
CA PRO A 2 19.11 5.82 -5.24
C PRO A 2 17.66 6.33 -5.34
N GLU A 3 17.13 6.41 -6.55
CA GLU A 3 15.69 6.53 -6.75
C GLU A 3 15.09 5.27 -6.12
N VAL A 4 14.43 5.42 -4.98
CA VAL A 4 13.76 4.28 -4.35
C VAL A 4 12.59 3.95 -5.26
N ASP A 5 12.64 2.76 -5.87
CA ASP A 5 11.58 2.31 -6.76
C ASP A 5 10.23 2.35 -6.05
N GLU A 6 9.21 2.86 -6.73
CA GLU A 6 7.83 2.91 -6.23
C GLU A 6 7.36 1.54 -5.72
N HIS A 7 7.77 0.47 -6.42
CA HIS A 7 7.48 -0.90 -6.01
C HIS A 7 8.06 -1.24 -4.63
N VAL A 8 9.30 -0.82 -4.35
CA VAL A 8 9.93 -1.00 -3.04
C VAL A 8 9.19 -0.23 -1.97
N MET A 9 8.76 1.01 -2.27
CA MET A 9 7.96 1.79 -1.32
C MET A 9 6.58 1.17 -1.06
N VAL A 10 5.96 0.54 -2.05
CA VAL A 10 4.69 -0.18 -1.88
C VAL A 10 4.88 -1.47 -1.06
N GLU A 11 5.95 -2.23 -1.29
CA GLU A 11 6.30 -3.40 -0.46
C GLU A 11 6.55 -3.02 1.01
N GLU A 12 7.19 -1.87 1.26
CA GLU A 12 7.36 -1.35 2.61
C GLU A 12 6.03 -0.97 3.27
N VAL A 13 5.07 -0.45 2.49
CA VAL A 13 3.71 -0.19 2.96
C VAL A 13 3.00 -1.49 3.34
N GLU A 14 3.09 -2.54 2.51
CA GLU A 14 2.54 -3.87 2.84
C GLU A 14 3.08 -4.39 4.17
N ARG A 15 4.41 -4.35 4.35
CA ARG A 15 5.06 -4.79 5.57
C ARG A 15 4.60 -4.01 6.79
N ARG A 16 4.54 -2.67 6.70
CA ARG A 16 4.11 -1.80 7.80
C ARG A 16 2.65 -2.05 8.20
N LEU A 17 1.79 -2.34 7.22
CA LEU A 17 0.40 -2.67 7.48
C LEU A 17 0.27 -4.07 8.10
N ALA A 18 1.03 -5.06 7.63
CA ALA A 18 1.08 -6.39 8.25
C ALA A 18 1.53 -6.33 9.72
N ASP A 19 2.53 -5.51 10.03
CA ASP A 19 2.98 -5.29 11.40
C ASP A 19 1.94 -4.57 12.26
N SER A 20 1.16 -3.65 11.66
CA SER A 20 0.14 -2.86 12.37
C SER A 20 -1.18 -3.60 12.57
N TYR A 21 -1.51 -4.54 11.69
CA TYR A 21 -2.77 -5.31 11.66
C TYR A 21 -2.45 -6.81 11.74
N ALA A 22 -1.76 -7.22 12.81
CA ALA A 22 -1.29 -8.60 13.00
C ALA A 22 -2.41 -9.65 13.13
N ASP A 23 -3.64 -9.21 13.37
CA ASP A 23 -4.86 -10.02 13.41
C ASP A 23 -5.43 -10.31 12.02
N ILE A 24 -4.97 -9.60 10.99
CA ILE A 24 -5.42 -9.76 9.61
C ILE A 24 -4.38 -10.57 8.82
N PRO A 25 -4.81 -11.61 8.05
CA PRO A 25 -3.89 -12.37 7.21
C PRO A 25 -3.12 -11.49 6.22
N ALA A 26 -1.82 -11.74 6.08
CA ALA A 26 -0.95 -10.99 5.18
C ALA A 26 -1.44 -11.03 3.72
N GLU A 27 -2.03 -12.15 3.25
CA GLU A 27 -2.57 -12.20 1.88
C GLU A 27 -3.70 -11.19 1.66
N ARG A 28 -4.49 -10.93 2.71
CA ARG A 28 -5.59 -9.97 2.66
C ARG A 28 -5.07 -8.54 2.63
N ILE A 29 -4.05 -8.24 3.44
CA ILE A 29 -3.39 -6.94 3.43
C ILE A 29 -2.77 -6.67 2.06
N ASN A 30 -2.04 -7.64 1.50
CA ASN A 30 -1.45 -7.53 0.17
C ASN A 30 -2.53 -7.29 -0.89
N SER A 31 -3.63 -8.04 -0.87
CA SER A 31 -4.75 -7.84 -1.82
C SER A 31 -5.34 -6.44 -1.75
N ILE A 32 -5.51 -5.89 -0.54
CA ILE A 32 -6.01 -4.52 -0.33
C ILE A 32 -5.01 -3.49 -0.86
N VAL A 33 -3.72 -3.66 -0.56
CA VAL A 33 -2.65 -2.74 -1.00
C VAL A 33 -2.53 -2.76 -2.53
N GLN A 34 -2.51 -3.94 -3.16
CA GLN A 34 -2.46 -4.07 -4.62
C GLN A 34 -3.69 -3.48 -5.31
N SER A 35 -4.88 -3.68 -4.72
CA SER A 35 -6.13 -3.08 -5.23
C SER A 35 -6.12 -1.55 -5.10
N ALA A 36 -5.50 -1.01 -4.05
CA ALA A 36 -5.31 0.43 -3.89
C ALA A 36 -4.25 0.97 -4.86
N TYR A 37 -3.17 0.23 -5.10
CA TYR A 37 -2.10 0.59 -6.02
C TYR A 37 -2.58 0.65 -7.47
N ALA A 38 -3.36 -0.33 -7.92
CA ALA A 38 -3.93 -0.39 -9.26
C ALA A 38 -4.77 0.85 -9.62
N GLN A 39 -5.40 1.50 -8.64
CA GLN A 39 -6.18 2.73 -8.87
C GLN A 39 -5.32 3.91 -9.32
N PHE A 40 -4.01 3.86 -9.07
CA PHE A 40 -3.06 4.89 -9.46
C PHE A 40 -2.25 4.53 -10.69
N GLU A 41 -2.56 3.42 -11.39
CA GLU A 41 -1.84 2.99 -12.59
C GLU A 41 -1.73 4.11 -13.64
N HIS A 42 -2.79 4.89 -13.83
CA HIS A 42 -2.83 6.01 -14.77
C HIS A 42 -2.39 7.37 -14.20
N SER A 43 -1.91 7.42 -12.95
CA SER A 43 -1.46 8.67 -12.33
C SER A 43 -0.15 9.15 -12.93
N ARG A 44 -0.09 10.42 -13.31
CA ARG A 44 1.12 11.05 -13.88
C ARG A 44 2.16 11.41 -12.83
N ILE A 45 1.74 11.63 -11.58
CA ILE A 45 2.62 11.92 -10.45
C ILE A 45 2.63 10.68 -9.56
N ARG A 46 3.80 10.04 -9.44
CA ARG A 46 3.95 8.74 -8.78
C ARG A 46 4.60 8.82 -7.40
N ASP A 47 5.32 9.91 -7.11
CA ASP A 47 6.01 10.16 -5.83
C ASP A 47 5.08 10.04 -4.59
N PHE A 48 3.79 10.34 -4.76
CA PHE A 48 2.80 10.30 -3.69
C PHE A 48 1.93 9.04 -3.70
N VAL A 49 2.10 8.16 -4.70
CA VAL A 49 1.28 6.93 -4.84
C VAL A 49 1.42 6.05 -3.59
N PRO A 50 2.61 5.77 -3.05
CA PRO A 50 2.74 4.93 -1.85
C PRO A 50 1.99 5.49 -0.63
N LEU A 51 2.01 6.81 -0.43
CA LEU A 51 1.26 7.48 0.64
C LEU A 51 -0.26 7.34 0.49
N PHE A 52 -0.76 7.49 -0.75
CA PHE A 52 -2.20 7.34 -1.00
C PHE A 52 -2.66 5.90 -0.89
N VAL A 53 -1.85 4.95 -1.36
CA VAL A 53 -2.07 3.52 -1.22
C VAL A 53 -2.16 3.13 0.25
N GLU A 54 -1.18 3.55 1.06
CA GLU A 54 -1.19 3.28 2.50
C GLU A 54 -2.44 3.85 3.17
N ARG A 55 -2.77 5.11 2.90
CA ARG A 55 -3.96 5.77 3.48
C ARG A 55 -5.24 5.03 3.11
N ARG A 56 -5.37 4.59 1.86
CA ARG A 56 -6.55 3.87 1.39
C ARG A 56 -6.64 2.49 2.02
N ALA A 57 -5.53 1.75 2.07
CA ALA A 57 -5.47 0.43 2.67
C ALA A 57 -5.86 0.48 4.16
N ARG A 58 -5.33 1.43 4.94
CA ARG A 58 -5.75 1.63 6.34
C ARG A 58 -7.24 1.91 6.48
N ALA A 59 -7.81 2.71 5.58
CA ALA A 59 -9.24 3.00 5.59
C ALA A 59 -10.10 1.78 5.27
N GLU A 60 -9.65 0.90 4.36
CA GLU A 60 -10.30 -0.37 4.05
C GLU A 60 -10.19 -1.38 5.21
N LEU A 61 -9.00 -1.51 5.80
CA LEU A 61 -8.76 -2.38 6.96
C LEU A 61 -9.57 -1.95 8.17
N ALA A 62 -9.71 -0.64 8.42
CA ALA A 62 -10.54 -0.11 9.51
C ALA A 62 -12.05 -0.33 9.34
N ARG A 63 -12.51 -0.65 8.12
CA ARG A 63 -13.92 -0.98 7.84
C ARG A 63 -14.20 -2.48 7.88
N SER A 64 -13.16 -3.29 8.01
CA SER A 64 -13.27 -4.74 7.99
C SER A 64 -13.26 -5.34 9.38
#